data_AF-A0A1Q3U9T1-F1
#
_entry.id   AF-A0A1Q3U9T1-F1
#
_cell.length_a   1.000
_cell.length_b   1.000
_cell.length_c   1.000
_cell.angle_alpha   90.00
_cell.angle_beta   90.00
_cell.angle_gamma   90.00
#
_symmetry.space_group_name_H-M   'P 1'
#
loop_
_entity.id
_entity.type
_entity.pdbx_description
1 polymer ?
#
loop_
_entity_poly.entity_id
_entity_poly.type
_entity_poly.pdbx_seq_one_letter_code
_entity_poly.pdbx_strand_id
1 'polypeptide(L)'
;MKKLLSIICVAVIALTAASCKKETVVQGGNTNRTVYATNVSNWQLVTDGGGSYVMDINVPALDKTYSENGAVLVYIAPPGSTEWEQIPETFNGRAYSFTHDVGRVSIYAQNPSGSGTPVLPPAIDVKIVLIDSNIN
;
A
#
# COMPACT_ATOMS: atom_id res chain seq x y z
N MET A 1 -57.83 -20.95 26.79
CA MET A 1 -56.98 -19.74 26.97
C MET A 1 -55.48 -20.05 27.08
N LYS A 2 -55.04 -21.04 27.89
CA LYS A 2 -53.61 -21.40 28.04
C LYS A 2 -52.92 -21.84 26.73
N LYS A 3 -53.63 -22.56 25.85
CA LYS A 3 -53.12 -23.01 24.54
C LYS A 3 -52.92 -21.89 23.52
N LEU A 4 -53.76 -20.84 23.57
CA LEU A 4 -53.65 -19.66 22.71
C LEU A 4 -52.44 -18.80 23.10
N LEU A 5 -52.18 -18.66 24.40
CA LEU A 5 -51.02 -17.92 24.91
C LEU A 5 -49.70 -18.57 24.46
N SER A 6 -49.64 -19.90 24.48
CA SER A 6 -48.45 -20.66 24.03
C SER A 6 -48.16 -20.48 22.54
N ILE A 7 -49.20 -20.43 21.70
CA ILE A 7 -49.04 -20.25 20.24
C ILE A 7 -48.54 -18.83 19.93
N ILE A 8 -49.07 -17.82 20.63
CA ILE A 8 -48.65 -16.43 20.47
C ILE A 8 -47.19 -16.25 20.90
N CYS A 9 -46.77 -16.84 22.03
CA CYS A 9 -45.37 -16.76 22.47
C CYS A 9 -44.40 -17.38 21.46
N VAL A 10 -44.73 -18.55 20.90
CA VAL A 10 -43.89 -19.21 19.89
C VAL A 10 -43.84 -18.40 18.59
N ALA A 11 -44.96 -17.80 18.17
CA ALA A 11 -44.99 -16.95 16.97
C ALA A 11 -44.13 -15.69 17.14
N VAL A 12 -44.16 -15.03 18.30
CA VAL A 12 -43.35 -13.83 18.57
C VAL A 12 -41.85 -14.17 18.61
N ILE A 13 -41.47 -15.32 19.17
CA ILE A 13 -40.07 -15.78 19.19
C ILE A 13 -39.57 -16.11 17.77
N ALA A 14 -40.39 -16.76 16.96
CA ALA A 14 -40.04 -17.08 15.56
C ALA A 14 -39.86 -15.81 14.70
N LEU A 15 -40.71 -14.80 14.89
CA LEU A 15 -40.64 -13.54 14.15
C LEU A 15 -39.43 -12.67 14.56
N THR A 16 -39.06 -12.69 15.84
CA THR A 16 -37.89 -11.92 16.34
C THR A 16 -36.55 -12.59 16.03
N ALA A 17 -36.49 -13.93 16.04
CA ALA A 17 -35.29 -14.67 15.63
C ALA A 17 -34.97 -14.49 14.13
N ALA A 18 -35.99 -14.32 13.28
CA ALA A 18 -35.81 -14.06 11.85
C ALA A 18 -35.38 -12.61 11.52
N SER A 19 -35.53 -11.67 12.47
CA SER A 19 -35.18 -10.25 12.29
C SER A 19 -33.71 -9.93 12.62
N CYS A 20 -32.98 -10.85 13.25
CA CYS A 20 -31.52 -10.74 13.40
C CYS A 20 -30.83 -11.12 12.08
N LYS A 21 -31.10 -10.35 11.01
CA LYS A 21 -30.21 -10.39 9.86
C LYS A 21 -28.91 -9.74 10.29
N LYS A 22 -27.83 -10.54 10.34
CA LYS A 22 -26.48 -10.00 10.37
C LYS A 22 -26.28 -9.32 9.02
N GLU A 23 -26.51 -8.01 8.97
CA GLU A 23 -26.09 -7.22 7.84
C GLU A 23 -24.56 -7.22 7.85
N THR A 24 -23.97 -8.00 6.94
CA THR A 24 -22.60 -7.73 6.55
C THR A 24 -22.67 -6.41 5.78
N VAL A 25 -22.26 -5.33 6.43
CA VAL A 25 -21.85 -4.13 5.70
C VAL A 25 -20.66 -4.57 4.85
N VAL A 26 -20.94 -5.02 3.63
CA VAL A 26 -19.92 -5.14 2.61
C VAL A 26 -19.65 -3.70 2.22
N GLN A 27 -18.76 -3.06 2.98
CA GLN A 27 -18.24 -1.75 2.62
C GLN A 27 -17.77 -1.88 1.17
N GLY A 28 -18.24 -0.96 0.32
CA GLY A 28 -18.12 -1.03 -1.14
C GLY A 28 -16.71 -1.40 -1.61
N GLY A 29 -16.64 -2.00 -2.80
CA GLY A 29 -15.47 -2.68 -3.36
C GLY A 29 -14.12 -2.06 -2.99
N ASN A 30 -13.15 -2.93 -2.69
CA ASN A 30 -11.77 -2.59 -2.33
C ASN A 30 -11.26 -1.39 -3.16
N THR A 31 -11.14 -0.22 -2.52
CA THR A 31 -10.64 0.99 -3.18
C THR A 31 -9.14 0.93 -3.40
N ASN A 32 -8.43 0.01 -2.73
CA ASN A 32 -6.97 -0.11 -2.83
C ASN A 32 -6.54 -0.41 -4.26
N ARG A 33 -5.46 0.24 -4.70
CA ARG A 33 -4.90 0.11 -6.04
C ARG A 33 -3.47 -0.38 -5.98
N THR A 34 -3.07 -1.20 -6.95
CA THR A 34 -1.68 -1.63 -7.08
C THR A 34 -1.14 -1.18 -8.45
N VAL A 35 0.04 -0.57 -8.44
CA VAL A 35 0.78 -0.18 -9.63
C VAL A 35 2.09 -0.97 -9.67
N TYR A 36 2.43 -1.49 -10.86
CA TYR A 36 3.67 -2.21 -11.10
C TYR A 36 4.52 -1.44 -12.11
N ALA A 37 5.81 -1.36 -11.85
CA ALA A 37 6.81 -0.91 -12.81
C ALA A 37 7.91 -1.98 -12.87
N THR A 38 8.15 -2.55 -14.04
CA THR A 38 9.09 -3.67 -14.20
C THR A 38 10.37 -3.22 -14.88
N ASN A 39 11.49 -3.80 -14.46
CA ASN A 39 12.82 -3.59 -15.03
C ASN A 39 13.20 -2.11 -15.14
N VAL A 40 12.85 -1.30 -14.13
CA VAL A 40 13.15 0.13 -14.10
C VAL A 40 14.60 0.34 -13.67
N SER A 41 15.32 1.22 -14.38
CA SER A 41 16.77 1.42 -14.23
C SER A 41 17.22 2.87 -14.48
N ASN A 42 16.27 3.80 -14.57
CA ASN A 42 16.50 5.22 -14.85
C ASN A 42 16.96 6.00 -13.60
N TRP A 43 17.95 5.47 -12.90
CA TRP A 43 18.57 6.10 -11.73
C TRP A 43 19.31 7.37 -12.11
N GLN A 44 19.10 8.43 -11.36
CA GLN A 44 19.75 9.73 -11.50
C GLN A 44 20.54 10.04 -10.24
N LEU A 45 21.81 10.44 -10.38
CA LEU A 45 22.62 10.86 -9.24
C LEU A 45 22.15 12.25 -8.77
N VAL A 46 21.74 12.34 -7.51
CA VAL A 46 21.44 13.57 -6.81
C VAL A 46 22.56 13.84 -5.81
N THR A 47 22.97 15.10 -5.67
CA THR A 47 24.12 15.50 -4.85
C THR A 47 23.68 16.20 -3.56
N ASP A 48 22.62 15.68 -2.93
CA ASP A 48 22.16 16.10 -1.62
C ASP A 48 22.90 15.33 -0.50
N GLY A 49 23.46 16.05 0.47
CA GLY A 49 23.85 15.49 1.78
C GLY A 49 24.83 14.31 1.82
N GLY A 50 25.56 14.01 0.74
CA GLY A 50 26.43 12.82 0.65
C GLY A 50 26.29 12.03 -0.66
N GLY A 51 25.24 12.31 -1.44
CA GLY A 51 25.00 11.72 -2.75
C GLY A 51 24.10 10.50 -2.69
N SER A 52 23.00 10.54 -3.46
CA SER A 52 22.01 9.46 -3.57
C SER A 52 21.66 9.21 -5.03
N TYR A 53 21.28 7.98 -5.38
CA TYR A 53 20.59 7.74 -6.64
C TYR A 53 19.09 7.82 -6.42
N VAL A 54 18.39 8.58 -7.25
CA VAL A 54 16.91 8.68 -7.25
C VAL A 54 16.35 8.09 -8.54
N MET A 55 15.17 7.50 -8.44
CA MET A 55 14.37 7.07 -9.57
C MET A 55 12.91 7.42 -9.31
N ASP A 56 12.29 8.12 -10.27
CA ASP A 56 10.90 8.49 -10.21
C ASP A 56 10.02 7.47 -10.95
N ILE A 57 8.97 7.01 -10.26
CA ILE A 57 7.92 6.15 -10.81
C ILE A 57 6.65 6.99 -10.98
N ASN A 58 6.12 7.02 -12.20
CA ASN A 58 4.85 7.67 -12.49
C ASN A 58 3.69 6.81 -11.96
N VAL A 59 2.89 7.38 -11.07
CA VAL A 59 1.75 6.72 -10.40
C VAL A 59 0.51 7.61 -10.54
N PRO A 60 -0.14 7.70 -11.72
CA PRO A 60 -1.31 8.56 -11.92
C PRO A 60 -2.49 8.26 -10.98
N ALA A 61 -2.50 7.07 -10.38
CA ALA A 61 -3.49 6.64 -9.41
C ALA A 61 -3.31 7.25 -8.01
N LEU A 62 -2.13 7.78 -7.69
CA LEU A 62 -1.82 8.46 -6.43
C LEU A 62 -2.36 9.90 -6.53
N ASP A 63 -3.63 10.07 -6.22
CA ASP A 63 -4.27 11.38 -6.16
C ASP A 63 -4.02 12.08 -4.81
N LYS A 64 -4.61 13.26 -4.64
CA LYS A 64 -4.49 14.06 -3.41
C LYS A 64 -5.03 13.31 -2.18
N THR A 65 -6.10 12.54 -2.32
CA THR A 65 -6.68 11.78 -1.21
C THR A 65 -5.70 10.72 -0.72
N TYR A 66 -5.11 9.96 -1.63
CA TYR A 66 -4.08 8.97 -1.29
C TYR A 66 -2.82 9.62 -0.70
N SER A 67 -2.37 10.75 -1.27
CA SER A 67 -1.15 11.42 -0.85
C SER A 67 -1.25 11.99 0.57
N GLU A 68 -2.43 12.51 0.94
CA GLU A 68 -2.61 13.20 2.23
C GLU A 68 -3.14 12.27 3.34
N ASN A 69 -4.02 11.33 2.99
CA ASN A 69 -4.78 10.56 3.98
C ASN A 69 -4.52 9.06 3.90
N GLY A 70 -4.15 8.57 2.72
CA GLY A 70 -3.91 7.18 2.41
C GLY A 70 -2.58 6.64 2.96
N ALA A 71 -2.33 5.37 2.69
CA ALA A 71 -1.00 4.78 2.82
C ALA A 71 -0.45 4.40 1.43
N VAL A 72 0.80 4.76 1.20
CA VAL A 72 1.58 4.36 0.02
C VAL A 72 2.62 3.36 0.47
N LEU A 73 2.44 2.09 0.12
CA LEU A 73 3.41 1.03 0.40
C LEU A 73 4.22 0.76 -0.86
N VAL A 74 5.55 0.79 -0.75
CA VAL A 74 6.44 0.52 -1.87
C VAL A 74 7.24 -0.74 -1.58
N TYR A 75 7.23 -1.65 -2.55
CA TYR A 75 7.99 -2.88 -2.54
C TYR A 75 8.93 -2.89 -3.73
N ILE A 76 10.11 -3.46 -3.53
CA ILE A 76 11.12 -3.67 -4.58
C ILE A 76 11.46 -5.15 -4.69
N ALA A 77 11.98 -5.54 -5.85
CA ALA A 77 12.51 -6.88 -6.09
C ALA A 77 13.54 -6.86 -7.23
N PRO A 78 14.46 -7.85 -7.30
CA PRO A 78 15.21 -8.11 -8.52
C PRO A 78 14.26 -8.36 -9.71
N PRO A 79 14.59 -7.93 -10.94
CA PRO A 79 13.73 -8.14 -12.09
C PRO A 79 13.35 -9.60 -12.30
N GLY A 80 12.05 -9.90 -12.37
CA GLY A 80 11.51 -11.25 -12.53
C GLY A 80 11.46 -12.10 -11.26
N SER A 81 11.81 -11.54 -10.10
CA SER A 81 11.67 -12.22 -8.80
C SER A 81 10.19 -12.39 -8.40
N THR A 82 9.88 -13.48 -7.70
CA THR A 82 8.58 -13.69 -7.05
C THR A 82 8.53 -13.17 -5.61
N GLU A 83 9.69 -12.82 -5.05
CA GLU A 83 9.86 -12.34 -3.68
C GLU A 83 9.96 -10.82 -3.68
N TRP A 84 9.16 -10.18 -2.83
CA TRP A 84 9.04 -8.72 -2.73
C TRP A 84 9.42 -8.25 -1.34
N GLU A 85 10.30 -7.26 -1.26
CA GLU A 85 10.74 -6.65 0.00
C GLU A 85 10.14 -5.24 0.11
N GLN A 86 9.66 -4.88 1.30
CA GLN A 86 9.08 -3.55 1.53
C GLN A 86 10.18 -2.56 1.93
N ILE A 87 10.20 -1.39 1.30
CA ILE A 87 11.11 -0.30 1.68
C ILE A 87 10.41 0.69 2.63
N PRO A 88 11.13 1.36 3.55
CA PRO A 88 12.59 1.46 3.65
C PRO A 88 13.28 0.21 4.20
N GLU A 89 14.47 -0.10 3.67
CA GLU A 89 15.31 -1.20 4.15
C GLU A 89 16.79 -0.98 3.79
N THR A 90 17.69 -1.83 4.30
CA THR A 90 19.07 -1.93 3.81
C THR A 90 19.33 -3.32 3.27
N PHE A 91 19.63 -3.41 1.98
CA PHE A 91 19.89 -4.67 1.29
C PHE A 91 21.04 -4.52 0.30
N ASN A 92 21.88 -5.55 0.17
CA ASN A 92 23.05 -5.56 -0.73
C ASN A 92 23.92 -4.28 -0.62
N GLY A 93 24.17 -3.83 0.61
CA GLY A 93 25.02 -2.68 0.90
C GLY A 93 24.44 -1.32 0.51
N ARG A 94 23.13 -1.22 0.26
CA ARG A 94 22.43 0.02 -0.07
C ARG A 94 21.25 0.22 0.87
N ALA A 95 21.06 1.44 1.34
CA ALA A 95 19.86 1.83 2.06
C ALA A 95 18.85 2.38 1.05
N TYR A 96 17.67 1.76 0.98
CA TYR A 96 16.56 2.20 0.15
C TYR A 96 15.54 2.96 0.99
N SER A 97 15.02 4.05 0.43
CA SER A 97 13.91 4.81 0.99
C SER A 97 13.03 5.34 -0.13
N PHE A 98 11.88 5.92 0.20
CA PHE A 98 11.03 6.55 -0.79
C PHE A 98 10.33 7.77 -0.22
N THR A 99 9.95 8.67 -1.11
CA THR A 99 8.97 9.72 -0.88
C THR A 99 7.86 9.59 -1.91
N HIS A 100 6.72 10.19 -1.65
CA HIS A 100 5.61 10.21 -2.60
C HIS A 100 4.95 11.58 -2.60
N ASP A 101 4.35 11.92 -3.74
CA ASP A 101 3.53 13.10 -3.96
C ASP A 101 2.50 12.76 -5.05
N VAL A 102 1.51 13.62 -5.28
CA VAL A 102 0.47 13.41 -6.29
C VAL A 102 1.08 13.01 -7.63
N GLY A 103 0.69 11.84 -8.11
CA GLY A 103 1.14 11.28 -9.39
C GLY A 103 2.52 10.62 -9.38
N ARG A 104 3.27 10.61 -8.27
CA ARG A 104 4.68 10.20 -8.27
C ARG A 104 5.14 9.53 -6.98
N VAL A 105 5.95 8.48 -7.14
CA VAL A 105 6.79 7.92 -6.08
C VAL A 105 8.25 8.05 -6.48
N SER A 106 9.07 8.61 -5.61
CA SER A 106 10.52 8.73 -5.79
C SER A 106 11.22 7.74 -4.88
N ILE A 107 12.02 6.84 -5.45
CA ILE A 107 12.82 5.85 -4.71
C ILE A 107 14.26 6.32 -4.66
N TYR A 108 14.86 6.27 -3.48
CA TYR A 108 16.23 6.66 -3.24
C TYR A 108 17.06 5.46 -2.84
N ALA A 109 18.31 5.42 -3.32
CA ALA A 109 19.32 4.46 -2.92
C ALA A 109 20.59 5.21 -2.53
N GLN A 110 21.07 4.97 -1.31
CA GLN A 110 22.22 5.67 -0.75
C GLN A 110 23.13 4.69 0.01
N ASN A 111 24.34 5.17 0.32
CA ASN A 111 25.22 4.44 1.21
C ASN A 111 24.58 4.34 2.61
N PRO A 112 24.50 3.16 3.24
CA PRO A 112 23.88 3.01 4.55
C PRO A 112 24.54 3.85 5.65
N SER A 113 25.82 4.19 5.48
CA SER A 113 26.58 5.06 6.39
C SER A 113 26.25 6.55 6.23
N GLY A 114 25.46 6.93 5.21
CA GLY A 114 25.22 8.33 4.85
C GLY A 114 26.45 9.08 4.32
N SER A 115 27.53 8.38 3.98
CA SER A 115 28.78 8.98 3.52
C SER A 115 29.49 8.14 2.45
N GLY A 116 30.38 8.76 1.69
CA GLY A 116 31.10 8.15 0.56
C GLY A 116 30.33 8.20 -0.76
N THR A 117 30.98 7.79 -1.85
CA THR A 117 30.37 7.80 -3.19
C THR A 117 29.29 6.73 -3.31
N PRO A 118 28.03 7.07 -3.64
CA PRO A 118 26.99 6.07 -3.85
C PRO A 118 27.30 5.22 -5.09
N VAL A 119 26.94 3.92 -5.04
CA VAL A 119 27.10 3.01 -6.18
C VAL A 119 25.78 2.91 -6.92
N LEU A 120 25.82 3.13 -8.25
CA LEU A 120 24.66 2.99 -9.14
C LEU A 120 23.90 1.68 -8.84
N PRO A 121 22.61 1.75 -8.48
CA PRO A 121 21.82 0.54 -8.25
C PRO A 121 21.52 -0.20 -9.56
N PRO A 122 21.27 -1.52 -9.50
CA PRO A 122 20.82 -2.27 -10.66
C PRO A 122 19.38 -1.89 -11.05
N ALA A 123 18.90 -2.46 -12.15
CA ALA A 123 17.48 -2.45 -12.47
C ALA A 123 16.68 -3.21 -11.40
N ILE A 124 15.47 -2.75 -11.11
CA ILE A 124 14.56 -3.37 -10.14
C ILE A 124 13.13 -3.45 -10.68
N ASP A 125 12.34 -4.37 -10.12
CA ASP A 125 10.89 -4.33 -10.22
C ASP A 125 10.33 -3.58 -9.00
N VAL A 126 9.27 -2.79 -9.20
CA VAL A 126 8.61 -1.98 -8.17
C VAL A 126 7.12 -2.30 -8.13
N LYS A 127 6.59 -2.52 -6.93
CA LYS A 127 5.16 -2.68 -6.67
C LYS A 127 4.73 -1.63 -5.65
N ILE A 128 3.76 -0.81 -6.03
CA ILE A 128 3.23 0.29 -5.22
C ILE A 128 1.78 -0.03 -4.89
N VAL A 129 1.47 -0.14 -3.59
CA VAL A 129 0.11 -0.37 -3.09
C VAL A 129 -0.39 0.92 -2.47
N LEU A 130 -1.49 1.43 -3.04
CA LEU A 130 -2.23 2.57 -2.53
C LEU A 130 -3.38 2.03 -1.68
N ILE A 131 -3.36 2.34 -0.40
CA ILE A 131 -4.39 1.94 0.55
C ILE A 131 -5.16 3.18 0.95
N ASP A 132 -6.47 3.11 0.75
CA ASP A 132 -7.36 4.20 1.09
C ASP A 132 -7.54 4.27 2.60
N SER A 133 -7.62 5.48 3.13
CA SER A 133 -7.78 5.72 4.56
C SER A 133 -8.62 6.97 4.76
N ASN A 134 -9.77 6.75 5.40
CA ASN A 134 -10.74 7.79 5.68
C ASN A 134 -10.43 8.43 7.03
N ILE A 135 -10.16 9.72 7.03
CA ILE A 135 -10.37 10.57 8.19
C ILE A 135 -11.88 10.87 8.22
N ASN A 136 -12.61 10.20 9.10
CA ASN A 136 -14.04 10.46 9.32
C ASN A 136 -14.31 11.93 9.66
#